data_AF-A0A087SJ37-F1
#
_entry.id   AF-A0A087SJ37-F1
#
_cell.length_a   1.000
_cell.length_b   1.000
_cell.length_c   1.000
_cell.angle_alpha   90.00
_cell.angle_beta   90.00
_cell.angle_gamma   90.00
#
_symmetry.space_group_name_H-M   'P 1'
#
loop_
_entity.id
_entity.type
_entity.pdbx_description
1 polymer ?
#
loop_
_entity_poly.entity_id
_entity_poly.type
_entity_poly.pdbx_seq_one_letter_code
_entity_poly.pdbx_strand_id
1 'polypeptide(L)'
;MDYLNKPDFGRVPAYLHERRMEAEARARAAAAAESAQAAQRHHDASSRVLELDGKEVATLLQHVTAKRQVTQAAYMRLPCVVETPSLLRTKQALEDELSALEADLKLLSQAQRIRVE
;
A
#
# COMPACT_ATOMS: atom_id res chain seq x y z
N MET A 1 -51.67 -34.99 -13.82
CA MET A 1 -50.37 -34.27 -13.86
C MET A 1 -50.64 -32.79 -14.07
N ASP A 2 -51.21 -32.10 -13.07
CA ASP A 2 -51.58 -30.67 -13.16
C ASP A 2 -50.45 -29.75 -12.71
N TYR A 3 -49.24 -29.96 -13.22
CA TYR A 3 -48.11 -29.07 -12.96
C TYR A 3 -48.04 -27.91 -13.96
N LEU A 4 -48.76 -28.02 -15.09
CA LEU A 4 -48.83 -27.01 -16.17
C LEU A 4 -49.82 -25.87 -15.87
N ASN A 5 -50.86 -26.11 -15.08
CA ASN A 5 -51.93 -25.15 -14.79
C ASN A 5 -51.70 -24.36 -13.48
N LYS A 6 -50.45 -24.15 -13.07
CA LYS A 6 -50.16 -23.30 -11.90
C LYS A 6 -50.33 -21.83 -12.30
N PRO A 7 -51.07 -21.02 -11.52
CA PRO A 7 -51.41 -19.64 -11.88
C PRO A 7 -50.18 -18.75 -12.09
N ASP A 8 -49.08 -19.06 -11.40
CA ASP A 8 -47.83 -18.32 -11.46
C ASP A 8 -46.71 -19.13 -12.11
N PHE A 9 -47.04 -20.13 -12.94
CA PHE A 9 -46.03 -20.92 -13.66
C PHE A 9 -45.16 -20.00 -14.54
N GLY A 10 -43.85 -20.03 -14.34
CA GLY A 10 -42.90 -19.15 -15.01
C GLY A 10 -42.70 -17.77 -14.37
N ARG A 11 -43.43 -17.43 -13.29
CA ARG A 11 -43.21 -16.20 -12.51
C ARG A 11 -42.35 -16.48 -11.28
N VAL A 12 -41.49 -15.53 -10.94
CA VAL A 12 -40.65 -15.60 -9.73
C VAL A 12 -41.52 -15.26 -8.51
N PRO A 13 -41.61 -16.14 -7.49
CA PRO A 13 -42.35 -15.85 -6.27
C PRO A 13 -41.82 -14.61 -5.52
N ALA A 14 -42.74 -13.81 -4.97
CA ALA A 14 -42.40 -12.56 -4.28
C ALA A 14 -41.39 -12.74 -3.12
N TYR A 15 -41.47 -13.85 -2.38
CA TYR A 15 -40.56 -14.14 -1.27
C TYR A 15 -39.08 -14.26 -1.69
N LEU A 16 -38.80 -14.60 -2.97
CA LEU A 16 -37.42 -14.63 -3.47
C LEU A 16 -36.84 -13.23 -3.62
N HIS A 17 -37.67 -12.23 -3.92
CA HIS A 17 -37.26 -10.84 -3.97
C HIS A 17 -36.93 -10.31 -2.57
N GLU A 18 -37.79 -10.60 -1.59
CA GLU A 18 -37.56 -10.25 -0.18
C GLU A 18 -36.26 -10.88 0.35
N ARG A 19 -36.03 -12.17 0.08
CA ARG A 19 -34.79 -12.86 0.46
C ARG A 19 -33.55 -12.26 -0.18
N ARG A 20 -33.65 -11.82 -1.44
CA ARG A 20 -32.53 -11.15 -2.13
C ARG A 20 -32.21 -9.83 -1.46
N MET A 21 -33.22 -9.02 -1.13
CA MET A 21 -33.04 -7.74 -0.44
C MET A 21 -32.42 -7.93 0.95
N GLU A 22 -32.83 -8.97 1.68
CA GLU A 22 -32.24 -9.32 2.98
C GLU A 22 -30.77 -9.74 2.85
N ALA A 23 -30.45 -10.56 1.85
CA ALA A 23 -29.07 -10.98 1.57
C ALA A 23 -28.16 -9.79 1.21
N GLU A 24 -28.65 -8.87 0.38
CA GLU A 24 -27.94 -7.65 0.00
C GLU A 24 -27.75 -6.69 1.20
N ALA A 25 -28.74 -6.59 2.09
CA ALA A 25 -28.61 -5.81 3.33
C ALA A 25 -27.55 -6.43 4.26
N ARG A 26 -27.56 -7.75 4.42
CA ARG A 26 -26.58 -8.48 5.24
C ARG A 26 -25.17 -8.37 4.70
N ALA A 27 -25.00 -8.48 3.38
CA ALA A 27 -23.70 -8.32 2.72
C ALA A 27 -23.15 -6.89 2.91
N ARG A 28 -23.99 -5.86 2.79
CA ARG A 28 -23.59 -4.47 3.05
C ARG A 28 -23.18 -4.24 4.51
N ALA A 29 -23.93 -4.80 5.47
CA ALA A 29 -23.58 -4.70 6.88
C ALA A 29 -22.25 -5.40 7.21
N ALA A 30 -22.00 -6.57 6.62
CA ALA A 30 -20.73 -7.28 6.78
C ALA A 30 -19.55 -6.47 6.19
N ALA A 31 -19.69 -5.94 4.98
CA ALA A 31 -18.66 -5.10 4.36
C ALA A 31 -18.38 -3.80 5.16
N ALA A 32 -19.41 -3.19 5.74
CA ALA A 32 -19.26 -2.03 6.62
C ALA A 32 -18.52 -2.39 7.91
N ALA A 33 -18.81 -3.54 8.51
CA ALA A 33 -18.09 -4.01 9.69
C ALA A 33 -16.62 -4.36 9.39
N GLU A 34 -16.34 -5.00 8.26
CA GLU A 34 -14.97 -5.31 7.82
C GLU A 34 -14.15 -4.06 7.54
N SER A 35 -14.73 -3.07 6.85
CA SER A 35 -14.05 -1.79 6.59
C SER A 35 -13.79 -0.99 7.88
N ALA A 36 -14.73 -0.99 8.83
CA ALA A 36 -14.52 -0.39 10.14
C ALA A 36 -13.41 -1.10 10.94
N GLN A 37 -13.37 -2.44 10.92
CA GLN A 37 -12.29 -3.21 11.55
C GLN A 37 -10.93 -2.96 10.88
N ALA A 38 -10.89 -2.84 9.55
CA ALA A 38 -9.67 -2.51 8.83
C ALA A 38 -9.18 -1.11 9.22
N ALA A 39 -10.07 -0.11 9.24
CA ALA A 39 -9.75 1.25 9.67
C ALA A 39 -9.23 1.30 11.13
N GLN A 40 -9.85 0.54 12.04
CA GLN A 40 -9.40 0.44 13.43
C GLN A 40 -7.99 -0.17 13.53
N ARG A 41 -7.72 -1.25 12.79
CA ARG A 41 -6.38 -1.87 12.74
C ARG A 41 -5.31 -0.93 12.17
N HIS A 42 -5.67 -0.15 11.14
CA HIS A 42 -4.79 0.87 10.61
C HIS A 42 -4.50 1.97 11.65
N HIS A 43 -5.52 2.46 12.34
CA HIS A 43 -5.35 3.44 13.42
C HIS A 43 -4.46 2.90 14.56
N ASP A 44 -4.69 1.67 15.01
CA ASP A 44 -3.89 1.07 16.08
C ASP A 44 -2.43 0.85 15.65
N ALA A 45 -2.18 0.51 14.38
CA ALA A 45 -0.84 0.39 13.81
C ALA A 45 -0.12 1.75 13.69
N SER A 46 -0.84 2.80 13.30
CA SER A 46 -0.33 4.18 13.19
C SER A 46 -0.16 4.90 14.54
N SER A 47 -0.54 4.28 15.66
CA SER A 47 -0.35 4.87 16.99
C SER A 47 1.00 4.51 17.63
N ARG A 48 1.78 3.63 17.00
CA ARG A 48 3.06 3.17 17.52
C ARG A 48 4.15 4.15 17.13
N VAL A 49 4.24 5.22 17.91
CA VAL A 49 5.35 6.16 17.87
C VAL A 49 6.65 5.39 18.15
N LEU A 50 7.47 5.20 17.13
CA LEU A 50 8.80 4.62 17.28
C LEU A 50 9.79 5.75 17.52
N GLU A 51 10.38 5.77 18.71
CA GLU A 51 11.50 6.66 19.01
C GLU A 51 12.80 5.90 18.79
N LEU A 52 13.59 6.36 17.81
CA LEU A 52 14.92 5.82 17.54
C LEU A 52 15.95 6.53 18.42
N ASP A 53 16.70 5.76 19.19
CA ASP A 53 17.83 6.25 19.97
C ASP A 53 19.06 6.49 19.08
N GLY A 54 20.01 7.31 19.52
CA GLY A 54 21.18 7.71 18.69
C GLY A 54 22.02 6.55 18.13
N LYS A 55 22.03 5.38 18.79
CA LYS A 55 22.68 4.16 18.25
C LYS A 55 21.91 3.57 17.07
N GLU A 56 20.59 3.53 17.17
CA GLU A 56 19.71 3.02 16.11
C GLU A 56 19.69 3.97 14.91
N VAL A 57 19.73 5.29 15.17
CA VAL A 57 19.91 6.31 14.13
C VAL A 57 21.26 6.12 13.41
N ALA A 58 22.35 5.81 14.14
CA ALA A 58 23.65 5.54 13.52
C ALA A 58 23.63 4.27 12.66
N THR A 59 22.97 3.20 13.11
CA THR A 59 22.77 1.98 12.31
C THR A 59 21.93 2.27 11.07
N LEU A 60 20.85 3.04 11.21
CA LEU A 60 20.00 3.45 10.09
C LEU A 60 20.80 4.26 9.06
N LEU A 61 21.60 5.23 9.51
CA LEU A 61 22.51 6.01 8.65
C LEU A 61 23.48 5.11 7.87
N GLN A 62 24.06 4.09 8.51
CA GLN A 62 24.93 3.13 7.81
C GLN A 62 24.17 2.37 6.71
N HIS A 63 22.96 1.88 7.00
CA HIS A 63 22.14 1.18 6.01
C HIS A 63 21.74 2.08 4.83
N VAL A 64 21.30 3.31 5.11
CA VAL A 64 20.91 4.27 4.07
C VAL A 64 22.13 4.66 3.21
N THR A 65 23.29 4.84 3.84
CA THR A 65 24.55 5.11 3.12
C THR A 65 24.96 3.95 2.22
N ALA A 66 24.89 2.72 2.72
CA ALA A 66 25.16 1.52 1.93
C ALA A 66 24.18 1.40 0.75
N LYS A 67 22.88 1.64 0.97
CA LYS A 67 21.88 1.64 -0.10
C LYS A 67 22.21 2.69 -1.17
N ARG A 68 22.53 3.92 -0.77
CA ARG A 68 22.95 4.99 -1.70
C ARG A 68 24.13 4.56 -2.56
N GLN A 69 25.16 3.94 -1.97
CA GLN A 69 26.33 3.46 -2.73
C GLN A 69 25.95 2.41 -3.77
N VAL A 70 25.05 1.48 -3.43
CA VAL A 70 24.57 0.44 -4.35
C VAL A 70 23.78 1.08 -5.50
N THR A 71 22.83 1.97 -5.20
CA THR A 71 22.03 2.67 -6.22
C THR A 71 22.91 3.55 -7.11
N GLN A 72 23.90 4.23 -6.52
CA GLN A 72 24.87 5.02 -7.27
C GLN A 72 25.72 4.15 -8.19
N ALA A 73 26.20 2.99 -7.72
CA ALA A 73 26.93 2.05 -8.57
C ALA A 73 26.06 1.51 -9.72
N ALA A 74 24.76 1.27 -9.49
CA ALA A 74 23.83 0.88 -10.53
C ALA A 74 23.62 2.01 -11.57
N TYR A 75 23.47 3.26 -11.11
CA TYR A 75 23.38 4.44 -11.97
C TYR A 75 24.63 4.61 -12.84
N MET A 76 25.83 4.48 -12.25
CA MET A 76 27.10 4.61 -12.97
C MET A 76 27.36 3.49 -13.98
N ARG A 77 26.67 2.35 -13.86
CA ARG A 77 26.74 1.24 -14.83
C ARG A 77 25.81 1.43 -16.03
N LEU A 78 24.97 2.45 -16.03
CA LEU A 78 24.13 2.75 -17.19
C LEU A 78 25.00 3.08 -18.41
N PRO A 79 24.57 2.66 -19.61
CA PRO A 79 25.27 3.02 -20.84
C PRO A 79 25.29 4.55 -21.01
N CYS A 80 26.40 5.07 -21.54
CA CYS A 80 26.59 6.50 -21.78
C CYS A 80 25.51 7.11 -22.70
N VAL A 81 24.95 6.28 -23.59
CA VAL A 81 23.84 6.67 -24.47
C VAL A 81 22.58 5.92 -24.05
N VAL A 82 21.57 6.68 -23.63
CA VAL A 82 20.28 6.19 -23.13
C VAL A 82 19.22 6.53 -24.18
N GLU A 83 19.10 5.71 -25.23
CA GLU A 83 18.24 6.03 -26.38
C GLU A 83 16.83 5.42 -26.28
N THR A 84 16.68 4.34 -25.51
CA THR A 84 15.39 3.66 -25.42
C THR A 84 14.53 4.24 -24.31
N PRO A 85 13.19 4.31 -24.50
CA PRO A 85 12.29 4.82 -23.47
C PRO A 85 12.35 4.01 -22.18
N SER A 86 12.67 2.72 -22.25
CA SER A 86 12.86 1.87 -21.07
C SER A 86 14.10 2.30 -20.27
N LEU A 87 15.24 2.55 -20.93
CA LEU A 87 16.45 3.00 -20.24
C LEU A 87 16.29 4.41 -19.68
N LEU A 88 15.55 5.30 -20.36
CA LEU A 88 15.21 6.63 -19.83
C LEU A 88 14.40 6.52 -18.53
N ARG A 89 13.40 5.63 -18.47
CA ARG A 89 12.63 5.39 -17.25
C ARG A 89 13.50 4.80 -16.13
N THR A 90 14.37 3.85 -16.44
CA THR A 90 15.29 3.28 -15.45
C THR A 90 16.26 4.34 -14.92
N LYS A 91 16.79 5.20 -15.80
CA LYS A 91 17.64 6.32 -15.41
C LYS A 91 16.89 7.27 -14.46
N GLN A 92 15.69 7.72 -14.85
CA GLN A 92 14.86 8.60 -14.02
C GLN A 92 14.55 7.98 -12.66
N ALA A 93 14.17 6.70 -12.62
CA ALA A 93 13.88 6.01 -11.37
C ALA A 93 15.10 5.94 -10.44
N LEU A 94 16.30 5.72 -10.99
CA LEU A 94 17.54 5.73 -10.21
C LEU A 94 17.92 7.14 -9.73
N GLU A 95 17.68 8.18 -10.53
CA GLU A 95 17.88 9.58 -10.13
C GLU A 95 16.91 9.99 -9.01
N ASP A 96 15.64 9.64 -9.15
CA ASP A 96 14.60 9.90 -8.15
C ASP A 96 14.94 9.19 -6.83
N GLU A 97 15.33 7.91 -6.90
CA GLU A 97 15.74 7.15 -5.72
C GLU A 97 17.01 7.74 -5.06
N LEU A 98 18.01 8.15 -5.84
CA LEU A 98 19.20 8.81 -5.29
C LEU A 98 18.84 10.13 -4.61
N SER A 99 17.97 10.94 -5.21
CA SER A 99 17.53 12.21 -4.64
C SER A 99 16.79 12.02 -3.31
N ALA A 100 15.94 11.00 -3.22
CA ALA A 100 15.24 10.65 -1.99
C ALA A 100 16.22 10.19 -0.91
N LEU A 101 17.16 9.31 -1.24
CA LEU A 101 18.17 8.83 -0.29
C LEU A 101 19.08 9.96 0.21
N GLU A 102 19.38 10.96 -0.61
CA GLU A 102 20.15 12.14 -0.19
C GLU A 102 19.35 13.05 0.73
N ALA A 103 18.06 13.24 0.47
CA ALA A 103 17.16 13.96 1.38
C ALA A 103 17.07 13.24 2.74
N ASP A 104 16.92 11.92 2.73
CA ASP A 104 16.88 11.09 3.93
C ASP A 104 18.18 11.19 4.72
N LEU A 105 19.35 11.05 4.08
CA LEU A 105 20.64 11.20 4.77
C LEU A 105 20.82 12.60 5.37
N LYS A 106 20.36 13.65 4.68
CA LYS A 106 20.42 15.01 5.21
C LYS A 106 19.54 15.16 6.45
N LEU A 107 18.34 14.59 6.44
CA LEU A 107 17.44 14.59 7.59
C LEU A 107 18.02 13.79 8.77
N LEU A 108 18.50 12.57 8.50
CA LEU A 108 19.04 11.65 9.50
C LEU A 108 20.35 12.15 10.12
N SER A 109 21.22 12.81 9.36
CA SER A 109 22.51 13.31 9.86
C SER A 109 22.37 14.50 10.81
N GLN A 110 21.25 15.23 10.74
CA GLN A 110 20.94 16.35 11.64
C GLN A 110 20.15 15.91 12.87
N ALA A 111 19.56 14.71 12.84
CA ALA A 111 18.70 14.21 13.90
C ALA A 111 19.50 13.46 14.99
N GLN A 112 19.35 13.87 16.24
CA GLN A 112 19.86 13.11 17.40
C GLN A 112 18.85 12.07 17.91
N ARG A 113 17.56 12.27 17.63
CA ARG A 113 16.44 11.40 17.99
C ARG A 113 15.37 11.54 16.92
N ILE A 114 14.79 10.43 16.48
CA ILE A 114 13.79 10.42 15.41
C ILE A 114 12.52 9.80 15.96
N ARG A 115 11.41 10.52 15.79
CA ARG A 115 10.08 10.06 16.13
C ARG A 115 9.36 9.73 14.82
N VAL A 116 9.01 8.47 14.63
CA VAL A 116 8.23 8.00 13.48
C VAL A 116 6.80 7.77 13.96
N GLU A 117 5.83 8.49 13.38
CA GLU A 117 4.38 8.34 13.62
C GLU A 117 3.75 7.38 12.61
#